data_AF-A0A1E5GWC1-F1
#
_entry.id   AF-A0A1E5GWC1-F1
#
_cell.length_a   1.000
_cell.length_b   1.000
_cell.length_c   1.000
_cell.angle_alpha   90.00
_cell.angle_beta   90.00
_cell.angle_gamma   90.00
#
_symmetry.space_group_name_H-M   'P 1'
#
loop_
_entity.id
_entity.type
_entity.pdbx_description
1 polymer ?
#
loop_
_entity_poly.entity_id
_entity_poly.type
_entity_poly.pdbx_seq_one_letter_code
_entity_poly.pdbx_strand_id
1 'polypeptide(L)'
;MSDQERVKYDRLILENEQLIDELNNGKRKIEESIYTLEEDLHRSFKELSNLNDENSRFGGFKTSWLQRNNEEQERVFRQLLRESNEQIALAYKKETKKMDEERELLYKKRGDIPWD
;
A
#
# COMPACT_ATOMS: atom_id res chain seq x y z
N MET A 1 -14.23 -20.47 -36.86
CA MET A 1 -14.90 -19.93 -35.65
C MET A 1 -14.04 -20.16 -34.41
N SER A 2 -13.48 -21.37 -34.23
CA SER A 2 -12.53 -21.71 -33.16
C SER A 2 -11.36 -20.70 -33.02
N ASP A 3 -10.69 -20.35 -34.12
CA ASP A 3 -9.56 -19.40 -34.09
C ASP A 3 -9.93 -18.00 -33.58
N GLN A 4 -11.12 -17.50 -33.94
CA GLN A 4 -11.57 -16.18 -33.48
C GLN A 4 -11.86 -16.17 -31.97
N GLU A 5 -12.39 -17.27 -31.44
CA GLU A 5 -12.63 -17.42 -30.01
C GLU A 5 -11.33 -17.56 -29.22
N ARG A 6 -10.34 -18.30 -29.75
CA ARG A 6 -8.99 -18.40 -29.16
C ARG A 6 -8.30 -17.04 -29.08
N VAL A 7 -8.30 -16.28 -30.18
CA VAL A 7 -7.74 -14.91 -30.22
C VAL A 7 -8.44 -14.00 -29.22
N LYS A 8 -9.76 -14.14 -29.04
CA LYS A 8 -10.51 -13.38 -28.03
C LYS A 8 -10.02 -13.69 -26.62
N TYR A 9 -9.86 -14.96 -26.25
CA TYR A 9 -9.36 -15.32 -24.92
C TYR A 9 -7.90 -14.94 -24.71
N ASP A 10 -7.05 -15.06 -25.74
CA ASP A 10 -5.67 -14.55 -25.69
C ASP A 10 -5.62 -13.07 -25.34
N ARG A 11 -6.50 -12.28 -25.96
CA ARG A 11 -6.63 -10.85 -25.65
C ARG A 11 -7.08 -10.60 -24.20
N LEU A 12 -8.09 -11.33 -23.74
CA LEU A 12 -8.60 -11.18 -22.37
C LEU A 12 -7.57 -11.57 -21.32
N ILE A 13 -6.77 -12.61 -21.58
CA ILE A 13 -5.66 -13.03 -20.72
C ILE A 13 -4.62 -11.92 -20.64
N LEU A 14 -4.20 -11.38 -21.80
CA LEU A 14 -3.23 -10.30 -21.86
C LEU A 14 -3.71 -9.04 -21.12
N GLU A 15 -4.99 -8.66 -21.32
CA GLU A 15 -5.61 -7.54 -20.62
C GLU A 15 -5.62 -7.77 -19.09
N ASN A 16 -5.93 -8.99 -18.64
CA ASN A 16 -5.90 -9.34 -17.22
C ASN A 16 -4.47 -9.27 -16.63
N GLU A 17 -3.48 -9.80 -17.34
CA GLU A 17 -2.06 -9.75 -16.94
C GLU A 17 -1.56 -8.31 -16.83
N GLN A 18 -1.91 -7.44 -17.78
CA GLN A 18 -1.58 -6.02 -17.72
C GLN A 18 -2.18 -5.34 -16.49
N LEU A 19 -3.44 -5.62 -16.17
CA LEU A 19 -4.08 -5.07 -14.98
C LEU A 19 -3.40 -5.58 -13.69
N ILE A 20 -2.94 -6.85 -13.65
CA ILE A 20 -2.20 -7.38 -12.50
C ILE A 20 -0.88 -6.63 -12.31
N ASP A 21 -0.16 -6.37 -13.40
CA ASP A 21 1.10 -5.63 -13.38
C ASP A 21 0.89 -4.18 -12.92
N GLU A 22 -0.16 -3.52 -13.40
CA GLU A 22 -0.55 -2.18 -12.95
C GLU A 22 -0.88 -2.15 -11.46
N LEU A 23 -1.66 -3.13 -10.98
CA LEU A 23 -2.01 -3.28 -9.58
C LEU A 23 -0.76 -3.46 -8.71
N ASN A 24 0.17 -4.32 -9.12
CA ASN A 24 1.43 -4.56 -8.43
C ASN A 24 2.33 -3.32 -8.40
N ASN A 25 2.41 -2.57 -9.50
CA ASN A 25 3.15 -1.31 -9.53
C ASN A 25 2.50 -0.25 -8.62
N GLY A 26 1.17 -0.16 -8.62
CA GLY A 26 0.43 0.72 -7.72
C GLY A 26 0.70 0.40 -6.26
N LYS A 27 0.67 -0.90 -5.91
CA LYS A 27 1.00 -1.38 -4.57
C LYS A 27 2.40 -0.93 -4.14
N ARG A 28 3.42 -1.18 -4.98
CA ARG A 28 4.81 -0.82 -4.68
C ARG A 28 4.97 0.69 -4.45
N LYS A 29 4.36 1.53 -5.30
CA LYS A 29 4.38 2.99 -5.13
C LYS A 29 3.74 3.46 -3.82
N ILE A 30 2.64 2.83 -3.43
CA ILE A 30 1.98 3.14 -2.16
C ILE A 30 2.86 2.73 -0.98
N GLU A 31 3.45 1.53 -1.01
CA GLU A 31 4.39 1.05 0.02
C GLU A 31 5.61 1.98 0.16
N GLU A 32 6.20 2.43 -0.95
CA GLU A 32 7.29 3.41 -0.96
C GLU A 32 6.87 4.77 -0.37
N SER A 33 5.66 5.23 -0.70
CA SER A 33 5.14 6.50 -0.19
C SER A 33 4.88 6.46 1.32
N ILE A 34 4.35 5.34 1.81
CA ILE A 34 4.15 5.09 3.24
C ILE A 34 5.49 5.07 3.96
N TYR A 35 6.48 4.35 3.43
CA TYR A 35 7.81 4.28 4.02
C TYR A 35 8.45 5.66 4.14
N THR A 36 8.38 6.45 3.06
CA THR A 36 8.89 7.84 3.06
C THR A 36 8.19 8.69 4.11
N LEU A 37 6.86 8.56 4.23
CA LEU A 37 6.08 9.27 5.24
C LEU A 37 6.48 8.88 6.68
N GLU A 38 6.77 7.60 6.94
CA GLU A 38 7.27 7.13 8.24
C GLU A 38 8.61 7.75 8.60
N GLU A 39 9.54 7.79 7.64
CA GLU A 39 10.87 8.38 7.83
C GLU A 39 10.78 9.88 8.11
N ASP A 40 10.02 10.62 7.29
CA ASP A 40 9.85 12.06 7.43
C ASP A 40 9.25 12.42 8.79
N LEU A 41 8.22 11.69 9.22
CA LEU A 41 7.59 11.92 10.51
C LEU A 41 8.49 11.57 11.67
N HIS A 42 9.18 10.44 11.61
CA HIS A 42 10.14 10.08 12.65
C HIS A 42 11.20 11.16 12.81
N ARG A 43 11.70 11.70 11.69
CA ARG A 43 12.66 12.81 11.69
C ARG A 43 12.05 14.08 12.30
N SER A 44 10.83 14.46 11.91
CA SER A 44 10.17 15.67 12.42
C SER A 44 9.85 15.58 13.91
N PHE A 45 9.37 14.45 14.42
CA PHE A 45 9.13 14.28 15.85
C PHE A 45 10.42 14.29 16.67
N LYS A 46 11.50 13.70 16.13
CA LYS A 46 12.83 13.78 16.75
C LYS A 46 13.34 15.22 16.81
N GLU A 47 13.15 16.00 15.75
CA GLU A 47 13.51 17.42 15.73
C GLU A 47 12.69 18.23 16.75
N LEU A 48 11.38 18.00 16.83
CA LEU A 48 10.51 18.61 17.83
C LEU A 48 10.92 18.25 19.26
N SER A 49 11.33 17.01 19.51
CA SER A 49 11.85 16.59 20.82
C SER A 49 13.13 17.36 21.17
N ASN A 50 14.08 17.46 20.22
CA ASN A 50 15.32 18.19 20.45
C ASN A 50 15.06 19.68 20.74
N LEU A 51 14.16 20.33 19.98
CA LEU A 51 13.77 21.72 20.21
C LEU A 51 13.08 21.92 21.56
N ASN A 52 12.22 20.98 21.97
CA ASN A 52 11.60 21.02 23.30
C ASN A 52 12.64 20.83 24.41
N ASP A 53 13.62 19.93 24.23
CA ASP A 53 14.70 19.71 25.18
C ASP A 53 15.58 20.96 25.32
N GLU A 54 15.92 21.63 24.20
CA GLU A 54 16.64 22.91 24.21
C GLU A 54 15.84 24.01 24.91
N ASN A 55 14.54 24.11 24.66
CA ASN A 55 13.68 25.11 25.29
C ASN A 55 13.39 24.81 26.77
N SER A 56 13.38 23.54 27.16
CA SER A 56 13.18 23.11 28.56
C SER A 56 14.33 23.53 29.47
N ARG A 57 15.54 23.71 28.93
CA ARG A 57 16.68 24.29 29.64
C ARG A 57 16.41 25.72 30.14
N PHE A 58 15.41 26.40 29.56
CA PHE A 58 15.00 27.76 29.90
C PHE A 58 13.53 27.88 30.35
N GLY A 59 12.76 26.78 30.45
CA GLY A 59 11.29 26.82 30.58
C GLY A 59 10.67 25.81 31.55
N GLY A 60 9.67 26.25 32.32
CA GLY A 60 8.93 25.46 33.31
C GLY A 60 7.82 24.53 32.75
N PHE A 61 6.83 24.18 33.58
CA PHE A 61 5.77 23.16 33.36
C PHE A 61 5.14 23.07 31.96
N LYS A 62 5.07 24.18 31.21
CA LYS A 62 4.52 24.26 29.85
C LYS A 62 5.32 23.45 28.81
N THR A 63 6.65 23.37 28.96
CA THR A 63 7.54 22.61 28.05
C THR A 63 7.35 21.10 28.21
N SER A 64 7.18 20.64 29.46
CA SER A 64 6.90 19.21 29.74
C SER A 64 5.54 18.77 29.20
N TRP A 65 4.52 19.62 29.26
CA TRP A 65 3.22 19.34 28.68
C TRP A 65 3.28 19.23 27.13
N LEU A 66 4.02 20.14 26.48
CA LEU A 66 4.23 20.10 25.03
C LEU A 66 4.96 18.83 24.59
N GLN A 67 5.97 18.40 25.33
CA GLN A 67 6.72 17.16 25.02
C GLN A 67 5.81 15.92 25.10
N ARG A 68 5.04 15.78 26.17
CA ARG A 68 4.05 14.69 26.29
C ARG A 68 3.00 14.71 25.18
N ASN A 69 2.54 15.90 24.80
CA ASN A 69 1.57 16.03 23.70
C ASN A 69 2.18 15.60 22.36
N ASN A 70 3.44 15.95 22.10
CA ASN A 70 4.14 15.54 20.88
C ASN A 70 4.36 14.02 20.84
N GLU A 71 4.75 13.40 21.95
CA GLU A 71 4.90 11.93 22.07
C GLU A 71 3.57 11.20 21.85
N GLU A 72 2.47 11.74 22.40
CA GLU A 72 1.14 11.20 22.19
C GLU A 72 0.73 11.28 20.71
N GLN A 73 0.97 12.43 20.07
CA GLN A 73 0.69 12.62 18.65
C GLN A 73 1.51 11.67 17.77
N GLU A 74 2.80 11.48 18.07
CA GLU A 74 3.64 10.51 17.36
C GLU A 74 3.06 9.10 17.48
N ARG A 75 2.67 8.69 18.70
CA ARG A 75 2.12 7.35 18.94
C ARG A 75 0.83 7.12 18.18
N VAL A 76 -0.11 8.06 18.27
CA VAL A 76 -1.41 7.98 17.57
C VAL A 76 -1.20 7.93 16.06
N PHE A 77 -0.30 8.76 15.53
CA PHE A 77 -0.02 8.77 14.11
C PHE A 77 0.56 7.43 13.63
N ARG A 78 1.58 6.91 14.33
CA ARG A 78 2.18 5.60 14.01
C ARG A 78 1.14 4.48 14.00
N GLN A 79 0.21 4.51 14.95
CA GLN A 79 -0.88 3.54 15.00
C GLN A 79 -1.80 3.67 13.78
N LEU A 80 -2.27 4.89 13.47
CA LEU A 80 -3.15 5.13 12.32
C LEU A 80 -2.50 4.72 11.00
N LEU A 81 -1.21 5.02 10.83
CA LEU A 81 -0.48 4.66 9.62
C LEU A 81 -0.37 3.14 9.49
N ARG A 82 -0.03 2.44 10.57
CA ARG A 82 0.02 0.98 10.59
C ARG A 82 -1.34 0.37 10.25
N GLU A 83 -2.42 0.84 10.84
CA GLU A 83 -3.78 0.36 10.57
C GLU A 83 -4.17 0.60 9.09
N SER A 84 -3.85 1.76 8.55
CA SER A 84 -4.05 2.07 7.13
C SER A 84 -3.25 1.12 6.22
N ASN A 85 -1.99 0.85 6.56
CA ASN A 85 -1.14 -0.07 5.79
C ASN A 85 -1.69 -1.50 5.80
N GLU A 86 -2.17 -1.96 6.95
CA GLU A 86 -2.80 -3.28 7.08
C GLU A 86 -4.07 -3.36 6.21
N GLN A 87 -4.90 -2.32 6.19
CA GLN A 87 -6.09 -2.27 5.32
C GLN A 87 -5.75 -2.27 3.83
N ILE A 88 -4.75 -1.49 3.43
CA ILE A 88 -4.24 -1.44 2.05
C ILE A 88 -3.72 -2.82 1.64
N ALA A 89 -2.89 -3.45 2.46
CA ALA A 89 -2.34 -4.77 2.19
C ALA A 89 -3.43 -5.84 2.04
N LEU A 90 -4.47 -5.79 2.88
CA LEU A 90 -5.63 -6.68 2.79
C LEU A 90 -6.42 -6.45 1.50
N ALA A 91 -6.66 -5.19 1.11
CA ALA A 91 -7.36 -4.85 -0.12
C ALA A 91 -6.61 -5.36 -1.35
N TYR A 92 -5.30 -5.12 -1.44
CA TYR A 92 -4.46 -5.64 -2.51
C TYR A 92 -4.47 -7.16 -2.57
N LYS A 93 -4.28 -7.84 -1.42
CA LYS A 93 -4.33 -9.30 -1.36
C LYS A 93 -5.64 -9.87 -1.89
N LYS A 94 -6.77 -9.22 -1.57
CA LYS A 94 -8.08 -9.63 -2.04
C LYS A 94 -8.23 -9.44 -3.55
N GLU A 95 -7.83 -8.29 -4.08
CA GLU A 95 -7.97 -8.02 -5.51
C GLU A 95 -7.01 -8.88 -6.34
N THR A 96 -5.74 -9.04 -5.94
CA THR A 96 -4.80 -9.94 -6.61
C THR A 96 -5.34 -11.37 -6.68
N LYS A 97 -5.91 -11.90 -5.59
CA LYS A 97 -6.51 -13.25 -5.59
C LYS A 97 -7.64 -13.37 -6.60
N LYS A 98 -8.52 -12.36 -6.67
CA LYS A 98 -9.64 -12.33 -7.61
C LYS A 98 -9.16 -12.29 -9.06
N MET A 99 -8.10 -11.54 -9.33
CA MET A 99 -7.52 -11.46 -10.67
C MET A 99 -6.80 -12.75 -11.06
N ASP A 100 -6.09 -13.39 -10.13
CA ASP A 100 -5.47 -14.70 -10.36
C ASP A 100 -6.53 -15.77 -10.68
N GLU A 101 -7.65 -15.80 -9.94
CA GLU A 101 -8.79 -16.68 -10.21
C GLU A 101 -9.39 -16.41 -11.61
N GLU A 102 -9.55 -15.14 -12.00
CA GLU A 102 -10.03 -14.77 -13.32
C GLU A 102 -9.07 -15.21 -14.44
N ARG A 103 -7.76 -15.00 -14.26
CA ARG A 103 -6.73 -15.45 -15.19
C ARG A 103 -6.77 -16.97 -15.37
N GLU A 104 -6.86 -17.74 -14.29
CA GLU A 104 -6.98 -19.20 -14.34
C GLU A 104 -8.24 -19.64 -15.10
N LEU A 105 -9.38 -18.98 -14.87
CA LEU A 105 -10.62 -19.25 -15.59
C LEU A 105 -10.50 -18.95 -17.09
N LEU A 106 -9.83 -17.86 -17.47
CA LEU A 106 -9.60 -17.50 -18.86
C LEU A 106 -8.70 -18.52 -19.57
N TYR A 107 -7.60 -18.96 -18.93
CA TYR A 107 -6.75 -20.01 -19.46
C TYR A 107 -7.48 -21.33 -19.64
N LYS A 108 -8.32 -21.71 -18.66
CA LYS A 108 -9.14 -22.92 -18.77
C LYS A 108 -10.10 -22.85 -19.95
N LYS A 109 -10.87 -21.76 -20.06
CA LYS A 109 -11.82 -21.55 -21.17
C LYS A 109 -11.13 -21.55 -22.53
N ARG A 110 -9.92 -20.97 -22.62
CA ARG A 110 -9.11 -21.03 -23.83
C ARG A 110 -8.69 -22.46 -24.17
N GLY A 111 -8.26 -23.23 -23.16
CA GLY A 111 -7.85 -24.62 -23.31
C GLY A 111 -8.97 -25.56 -23.74
N ASP A 112 -10.22 -25.23 -23.41
CA ASP A 112 -11.41 -26.00 -23.78
C ASP A 112 -11.81 -25.83 -25.26
N ILE A 113 -11.24 -24.86 -25.98
CA ILE A 113 -11.54 -24.64 -27.41
C ILE A 113 -10.75 -25.67 -28.24
N PRO A 114 -11.36 -26.41 -29.18
CA PRO A 114 -10.65 -27.34 -30.08
C PRO A 114 -9.63 -26.64 -31.00
N TRP A 115 -8.70 -27.37 -31.60
CA TRP A 115 -7.71 -26.81 -32.55
C TRP A 115 -8.19 -26.90 -34.01
N ASP A 116 -9.46 -27.29 -34.18
CA ASP A 116 -10.10 -27.76 -35.41
C ASP A 116 -10.86 -26.64 -36.16
#